data_AF-A0A9W7E9K6-F1
#
_entry.id   AF-A0A9W7E9K6-F1
#
_cell.length_a   1.000
_cell.length_b   1.000
_cell.length_c   1.000
_cell.angle_alpha   90.00
_cell.angle_beta   90.00
_cell.angle_gamma   90.00
#
_symmetry.space_group_name_H-M   'P 1'
#
loop_
_entity.id
_entity.type
_entity.pdbx_description
1 polymer ?
#
loop_
_entity_poly.entity_id
_entity_poly.type
_entity_poly.pdbx_seq_one_letter_code
_entity_poly.pdbx_strand_id
1 'polypeptide(L)' 'MSELTSEAPPAAPAAPAPTSLTPSTYLKSILGRPILVRLHTGVTYRGILACLDGYMNIAMEQTEEYGITGELESRYGD' A
#
# COMPACT_ATOMS: atom_id res chain seq x y z
N MET A 1 35.26 40.55 12.23
CA MET A 1 33.82 40.50 11.91
C MET A 1 33.46 39.04 11.72
N SER A 2 32.47 38.60 12.49
CA SER A 2 32.18 37.22 12.84
C SER A 2 31.73 36.37 11.65
N GLU A 3 32.36 35.22 11.46
CA GLU A 3 31.83 34.13 10.65
C GLU A 3 30.65 33.51 11.41
N LEU A 4 29.44 33.88 11.00
CA LEU A 4 28.21 33.29 11.51
C LEU A 4 27.96 32.00 10.72
N THR A 5 28.62 30.90 11.11
CA THR A 5 28.19 29.57 10.69
C THR A 5 26.85 29.29 11.38
N SER A 6 25.78 29.34 10.60
CA SER A 6 24.43 28.99 11.03
C SER A 6 24.23 27.50 10.77
N GLU A 7 24.74 26.65 11.65
CA GLU A 7 24.40 25.23 11.65
C GLU A 7 22.94 25.08 12.08
N ALA A 8 22.07 24.84 11.11
CA ALA A 8 20.68 24.47 11.37
C ALA A 8 20.65 23.15 12.16
N PRO A 9 19.81 23.03 13.19
CA PRO A 9 19.78 21.82 14.00
C PRO A 9 19.41 20.61 13.12
N PRO A 10 19.99 19.42 13.36
CA PRO A 10 19.52 18.20 12.72
C PRO A 10 18.06 18.01 13.12
N ALA A 11 17.19 17.92 12.12
CA ALA A 11 15.78 17.64 12.31
C ALA A 11 15.64 16.40 13.21
N ALA A 12 15.17 16.62 14.45
CA ALA A 12 14.85 15.54 15.36
C ALA A 12 13.93 14.54 14.63
N PRO A 13 14.10 13.22 14.79
CA PRO A 13 13.12 12.28 14.31
C PRO A 13 11.81 12.57 15.05
N ALA A 14 10.85 13.14 14.34
CA ALA A 14 9.52 13.40 14.86
C ALA A 14 8.98 12.08 15.43
N ALA A 15 8.72 12.08 16.74
CA ALA A 15 8.12 10.96 17.43
C ALA A 15 6.88 10.46 16.66
N PRO A 16 6.63 9.14 16.60
CA PRO A 16 5.45 8.64 15.90
C PRO A 16 4.20 9.21 16.58
N ALA A 17 3.45 10.02 15.82
CA ALA A 17 2.15 10.51 16.21
C ALA A 17 1.24 9.33 16.57
N PRO A 18 0.24 9.50 17.48
CA PRO A 18 -0.69 8.44 17.83
C PRO A 18 -1.27 7.86 16.55
N THR A 19 -1.09 6.55 16.36
CA THR A 19 -1.52 5.82 15.16
C THR A 19 -3.05 5.82 15.13
N SER A 20 -3.63 6.91 14.62
CA SER A 20 -4.96 6.86 14.07
C SER A 20 -4.95 5.74 13.04
N LEU A 21 -5.93 4.84 13.14
CA LEU A 21 -6.04 3.70 12.26
C LEU A 21 -6.45 4.21 10.87
N THR A 22 -5.51 4.82 10.16
CA THR A 22 -5.75 5.35 8.83
C THR A 22 -5.76 4.18 7.84
N PRO A 23 -6.58 4.25 6.78
CA PRO A 23 -6.66 3.19 5.78
C PRO A 23 -5.28 2.84 5.19
N SER A 24 -4.44 3.86 4.99
CA SER A 24 -3.07 3.71 4.50
C SER A 24 -2.17 2.96 5.48
N THR A 25 -2.32 3.15 6.79
CA THR A 25 -1.56 2.40 7.80
C THR A 25 -2.01 0.93 7.84
N TYR A 26 -3.30 0.68 7.69
CA TYR A 26 -3.83 -0.68 7.59
C TYR A 26 -3.30 -1.42 6.35
N LEU A 27 -3.38 -0.79 5.17
CA LEU A 27 -2.88 -1.40 3.92
C LEU A 27 -1.37 -1.70 3.99
N LYS A 28 -0.59 -0.85 4.64
CA LYS A 28 0.84 -1.11 4.90
C LYS A 28 1.08 -2.31 5.82
N SER A 29 0.19 -2.57 6.77
CA SER A 29 0.32 -3.69 7.72
C SER A 29 0.04 -5.06 7.10
N ILE A 30 -0.65 -5.09 5.94
CA ILE A 30 -1.03 -6.32 5.24
C ILE A 30 -0.19 -6.56 3.97
N LEU A 31 0.91 -5.81 3.78
CA LEU A 31 1.89 -6.09 2.72
C LEU A 31 2.44 -7.52 2.86
N GLY A 32 2.61 -8.21 1.73
CA GLY A 32 3.05 -9.60 1.66
C GLY A 32 2.00 -10.63 2.07
N ARG A 33 0.75 -10.22 2.36
CA ARG A 33 -0.34 -11.12 2.73
C ARG A 33 -1.28 -11.35 1.55
N PRO A 34 -1.94 -12.53 1.48
CA PRO A 34 -3.03 -12.75 0.54
C PRO A 34 -4.20 -11.83 0.87
N ILE A 35 -4.65 -11.08 -0.13
CA ILE A 35 -5.79 -10.17 -0.04
C ILE A 35 -6.81 -10.47 -1.15
N LEU A 36 -8.04 -10.05 -0.91
CA LEU A 36 -9.12 -10.04 -1.88
C LEU A 36 -9.56 -8.60 -2.10
N VAL A 37 -9.55 -8.17 -3.35
CA VAL A 37 -9.91 -6.82 -3.77
C VAL A 37 -11.08 -6.90 -4.73
N ARG A 38 -12.20 -6.29 -4.35
CA ARG A 38 -13.37 -6.19 -5.23
C ARG A 38 -13.41 -4.78 -5.81
N LEU A 39 -13.35 -4.68 -7.14
CA LEU A 39 -13.52 -3.42 -7.83
C LEU A 39 -14.99 -3.00 -7.85
N HIS A 40 -15.23 -1.70 -8.06
CA HIS A 40 -16.60 -1.16 -8.18
C HIS A 40 -17.35 -1.72 -9.39
N THR A 41 -16.65 -2.30 -10.36
CA THR A 41 -17.21 -2.98 -11.53
C THR A 41 -17.78 -4.37 -11.21
N GLY A 42 -17.52 -4.90 -10.01
CA GLY A 42 -17.94 -6.24 -9.57
C GLY A 42 -16.87 -7.32 -9.75
N VAL A 43 -15.82 -7.05 -10.53
CA VAL A 43 -14.66 -7.93 -10.71
C VAL A 43 -13.90 -8.07 -9.39
N THR A 44 -13.44 -9.28 -9.09
CA THR A 44 -12.70 -9.59 -7.87
C THR A 44 -11.30 -10.08 -8.20
N TYR A 45 -10.29 -9.49 -7.58
CA TYR A 45 -8.90 -9.90 -7.69
C TYR A 45 -8.46 -10.54 -6.38
N ARG A 46 -7.79 -11.69 -6.48
CA ARG A 46 -7.22 -12.40 -5.34
C ARG A 46 -5.75 -12.59 -5.59
N GLY A 47 -4.90 -12.16 -4.67
CA GLY A 47 -3.45 -12.28 -4.84
C GLY A 47 -2.71 -11.81 -3.61
N ILE A 48 -1.39 -11.78 -3.69
CA ILE A 48 -0.53 -11.29 -2.62
C ILE A 48 -0.32 -9.79 -2.80
N LEU A 49 -0.53 -8.99 -1.76
CA LEU A 49 -0.23 -7.57 -1.82
C LEU A 49 1.28 -7.35 -1.88
N ALA A 50 1.81 -6.89 -3.01
CA ALA A 50 3.24 -6.67 -3.20
C ALA A 50 3.66 -5.28 -2.73
N CYS A 51 2.99 -4.23 -3.21
CA CYS A 51 3.35 -2.84 -2.92
C CYS A 51 2.11 -1.94 -2.79
N LEU A 52 2.31 -0.81 -2.11
CA LEU A 52 1.35 0.29 -1.98
C LEU A 52 2.09 1.62 -2.17
N ASP A 53 1.53 2.55 -2.94
CA ASP A 53 2.09 3.89 -3.14
C ASP A 53 1.39 4.99 -2.31
N GLY A 54 1.85 6.24 -2.45
CA GLY A 54 1.27 7.41 -1.77
C GLY A 54 -0.13 7.82 -2.27
N TYR A 55 -0.58 7.26 -3.40
CA TYR A 55 -1.91 7.46 -3.99
C TYR A 55 -2.88 6.31 -3.67
N MET A 56 -2.46 5.35 -2.84
CA MET A 56 -3.18 4.12 -2.53
C MET A 56 -3.37 3.17 -3.73
N ASN A 57 -2.54 3.29 -4.78
CA ASN A 57 -2.47 2.26 -5.80
C ASN A 57 -1.80 1.02 -5.19
N ILE A 58 -2.38 -0.14 -5.49
CA ILE A 58 -1.89 -1.43 -5.02
C ILE A 58 -1.26 -2.20 -6.19
N ALA A 59 -0.13 -2.84 -5.92
CA ALA A 59 0.44 -3.85 -6.79
C ALA A 59 0.21 -5.21 -6.15
N MET A 60 -0.24 -6.19 -6.94
CA MET A 60 -0.50 -7.54 -6.48
C MET A 60 0.30 -8.55 -7.30
N GLU A 61 0.79 -9.60 -6.63
CA GLU A 61 1.48 -10.75 -7.21
C GLU A 61 0.60 -11.99 -7.16
N GLN A 62 0.87 -12.95 -8.06
CA GLN A 62 0.12 -14.21 -8.15
C GLN A 62 -1.39 -13.96 -8.17
N THR A 63 -1.81 -13.00 -9.00
CA THR A 63 -3.17 -12.46 -8.94
C THR A 63 -4.09 -13.27 -9.84
N GLU A 64 -5.16 -13.79 -9.25
CA GLU A 64 -6.27 -14.41 -9.94
C GLU A 64 -7.40 -13.38 -10.09
N GLU A 65 -7.90 -13.20 -11.30
CA GLU A 65 -9.05 -12.37 -11.61
C GLU A 65 -10.29 -13.23 -11.74
N TYR A 66 -11.35 -12.82 -11.05
CA TYR A 66 -12.65 -13.44 -11.07
C TYR A 66 -13.67 -12.46 -11.62
N GLY A 67 -14.41 -12.90 -12.63
CA GLY A 67 -15.50 -12.15 -13.24
C GLY A 67 -16.64 -11.86 -12.25
N ILE A 68 -17.62 -11.08 -12.69
CA ILE A 68 -18.78 -10.68 -11.87
C ILE A 68 -19.59 -11.89 -11.38
N THR A 69 -19.58 -12.97 -12.17
CA THR A 69 -20.19 -14.28 -11.90
C THR A 69 -19.38 -15.17 -10.96
N GLY A 70 -18.16 -14.77 -10.60
CA GLY A 70 -17.25 -15.52 -9.72
C GLY A 70 -16.42 -16.61 -10.42
N GLU A 71 -16.50 -16.69 -11.74
CA GLU A 71 -15.64 -17.57 -12.54
C GLU A 71 -14.23 -16.99 -12.69
N LEU A 72 -13.20 -17.87 -12.68
CA LEU A 72 -11.81 -17.48 -12.90
C LEU A 72 -11.65 -17.06 -14.37
N GLU A 73 -11.43 -15.77 -14.59
CA GLU A 73 -11.23 -15.18 -15.92
C GLU A 73 -9.76 -15.22 -16.32
N SER A 74 -8.85 -14.91 -15.38
CA SER A 74 -7.43 -14.75 -15.69
C SER A 74 -6.52 -14.99 -14.50
N ARG A 75 -5.27 -15.36 -14.81
CA ARG A 75 -4.18 -15.49 -13.83
C ARG A 75 -3.00 -14.64 -14.30
N TYR A 76 -2.49 -13.81 -13.39
CA TYR A 76 -1.39 -12.90 -13.62
C TYR A 76 -0.21 -13.27 -12.70
N GLY A 77 0.98 -13.42 -13.28
CA GLY A 77 2.20 -13.80 -12.57
C GLY A 77 2.72 -15.22 -12.86
N ASP A 78 2.50 -15.72 -14.09
CA ASP A 78 3.33 -16.79 -14.68
C ASP A 78 4.60 -16.18 -15.29
#